data_AF-A0A7S4SLR8-F1
#
_entry.id   AF-A0A7S4SLR8-F1
#
_cell.length_a   1.000
_cell.length_b   1.000
_cell.length_c   1.000
_cell.angle_alpha   90.00
_cell.angle_beta   90.00
_cell.angle_gamma   90.00
#
_symmetry.space_group_name_H-M   'P 1'
#
loop_
_entity.id
_entity.type
_entity.pdbx_description
1 polymer ?
#
loop_
_entity_poly.entity_id
_entity_poly.type
_entity_poly.pdbx_seq_one_letter_code
_entity_poly.pdbx_strand_id
1 'polypeptide(L)'
;GGAGAGPEGAQGGEGGADLAYAVRRLVRGAQSSRRCCRQGFSLALAELLAAFPGELAGVLQLARQLTDLQTGLKSMEQKERLVGRLCVYAAVFEAGCLRKLLGGDAAAPQGLTGRRGATGVVCELGRGLHELYLARPFLQEPAVRMLTHACQELCAMGRSSWVPELLAEWSLDEKLGKAGAAMHVPGLALELRSAYEGARQAPSATAKALATWPVCVRDGGALAQPAALEHLARGLGAALGACGLGEPLPAALRPFCRRLLCGEGSATPAGVWPALDEALFPERAPQASQAQGLRALGEVVAHLCAERAQLGDAAAAVLVGFFEQMHRGLRLMLRALAWPRASPHAAAAFAQGRMLEALDAAPPPPRPQRPS
;
A
#
# COMPACT_ATOMS: atom_id res chain seq x y z
N GLY A 1 -40.82 45.04 44.68
CA GLY A 1 -39.41 44.97 44.25
C GLY A 1 -38.72 43.91 45.08
N GLY A 2 -38.30 42.82 44.44
CA GLY A 2 -37.63 41.70 45.07
C GLY A 2 -37.23 40.74 43.97
N ALA A 3 -36.01 40.91 43.47
CA ALA A 3 -35.47 40.27 42.29
C ALA A 3 -35.34 38.75 42.50
N GLY A 4 -35.97 37.98 41.62
CA GLY A 4 -35.74 36.55 41.48
C GLY A 4 -34.45 36.31 40.71
N ALA A 5 -33.51 35.62 41.34
CA ALA A 5 -32.34 35.06 40.68
C ALA A 5 -32.80 33.96 39.71
N GLY A 6 -32.66 34.21 38.41
CA GLY A 6 -32.83 33.20 37.38
C GLY A 6 -31.62 32.26 37.36
N PRO A 7 -31.80 30.98 36.99
CA PRO A 7 -30.71 30.02 36.94
C PRO A 7 -29.80 30.36 35.75
N GLU A 8 -28.51 30.48 36.01
CA GLU A 8 -27.47 30.62 34.99
C GLU A 8 -27.52 29.42 34.05
N GLY A 9 -27.89 29.70 32.79
CA GLY A 9 -27.90 28.75 31.71
C GLY A 9 -26.48 28.31 31.35
N ALA A 10 -26.33 27.00 31.20
CA ALA A 10 -25.16 26.29 30.72
C ALA A 10 -24.44 27.00 29.55
N GLN A 11 -23.18 27.39 29.78
CA GLN A 11 -22.20 27.80 28.76
C GLN A 11 -21.73 26.61 27.92
N GLY A 12 -22.60 26.06 27.08
CA GLY A 12 -22.31 24.92 26.20
C GLY A 12 -22.10 25.26 24.71
N GLY A 13 -22.02 26.53 24.31
CA GLY A 13 -22.29 26.94 22.92
C GLY A 13 -21.12 27.39 22.05
N GLU A 14 -20.12 28.11 22.57
CA GLU A 14 -19.16 28.84 21.72
C GLU A 14 -18.01 27.97 21.19
N GLY A 15 -17.40 27.14 22.03
CA GLY A 15 -16.24 26.33 21.63
C GLY A 15 -16.52 25.31 20.51
N GLY A 16 -17.75 24.79 20.44
CA GLY A 16 -18.16 23.87 19.37
C GLY A 16 -18.33 24.55 18.01
N ALA A 17 -18.80 25.81 18.00
CA ALA A 17 -18.98 26.57 16.77
C ALA A 17 -17.63 26.92 16.13
N ASP A 18 -16.65 27.30 16.96
CA ASP A 18 -15.28 27.62 16.54
C ASP A 18 -14.54 26.39 16.01
N LEU A 19 -14.66 25.25 16.68
CA LEU A 19 -14.07 23.98 16.22
C LEU A 19 -14.65 23.57 14.85
N ALA A 20 -15.97 23.59 14.71
CA ALA A 20 -16.62 23.25 13.45
C ALA A 20 -16.23 24.23 12.31
N TYR A 21 -16.05 25.51 12.64
CA TYR A 21 -15.54 26.50 11.69
C TYR A 21 -14.09 26.22 11.28
N ALA A 22 -13.22 25.91 12.24
CA ALA A 22 -11.83 25.54 12.00
C ALA A 22 -11.73 24.30 11.10
N VAL A 23 -12.45 23.22 11.42
CA VAL A 23 -12.55 21.99 10.60
C VAL A 23 -12.96 22.34 9.17
N ARG A 24 -14.01 23.15 8.99
CA ARG A 24 -14.46 23.58 7.65
C ARG A 24 -13.40 24.34 6.89
N ARG A 25 -12.65 25.22 7.56
CA ARG A 25 -11.57 26.00 6.93
C ARG A 25 -10.40 25.11 6.53
N LEU A 26 -10.00 24.18 7.38
CA LEU A 26 -8.90 23.26 7.11
C LEU A 26 -9.23 22.31 5.94
N VAL A 27 -10.41 21.70 5.93
CA VAL A 27 -10.83 20.78 4.84
C VAL A 27 -10.95 21.52 3.50
N ARG A 28 -11.42 22.77 3.49
CA ARG A 28 -11.42 23.61 2.27
C ARG A 28 -10.00 23.99 1.85
N GLY A 29 -9.14 24.34 2.81
CA GLY A 29 -7.75 24.70 2.57
C GLY A 29 -6.93 23.54 1.99
N ALA A 30 -7.22 22.29 2.39
CA ALA A 30 -6.61 21.09 1.84
C ALA A 30 -6.89 20.91 0.33
N GLN A 31 -7.94 21.55 -0.21
CA GLN A 31 -8.29 21.55 -1.63
C GLN A 31 -7.71 22.74 -2.40
N SER A 32 -6.83 23.53 -1.78
CA SER A 32 -6.18 24.66 -2.45
C SER A 32 -5.40 24.21 -3.68
N SER A 33 -5.41 25.00 -4.75
CA SER A 33 -4.55 24.77 -5.92
C SER A 33 -3.06 24.98 -5.63
N ARG A 34 -2.71 25.61 -4.51
CA ARG A 34 -1.32 25.85 -4.08
C ARG A 34 -0.82 24.68 -3.23
N ARG A 35 0.22 23.99 -3.71
CA ARG A 35 0.81 22.81 -3.04
C ARG A 35 1.21 23.09 -1.58
N CYS A 36 1.89 24.22 -1.32
CA CYS A 36 2.31 24.61 0.02
C CYS A 36 1.12 24.83 0.97
N CYS A 37 0.04 25.45 0.48
CA CYS A 37 -1.18 25.61 1.26
C CYS A 37 -1.80 24.26 1.59
N ARG A 38 -1.93 23.35 0.61
CA ARG A 38 -2.50 22.01 0.87
C ARG A 38 -1.76 21.28 1.97
N GLN A 39 -0.43 21.27 1.92
CA GLN A 39 0.40 20.63 2.93
C GLN A 39 0.18 21.25 4.31
N GLY A 40 0.26 22.58 4.42
CA GLY A 40 0.04 23.28 5.70
C GLY A 40 -1.35 23.04 6.29
N PHE A 41 -2.40 23.08 5.46
CA PHE A 41 -3.77 22.80 5.91
C PHE A 41 -3.99 21.34 6.30
N SER A 42 -3.35 20.40 5.60
CA SER A 42 -3.46 18.96 5.93
C SER A 42 -2.74 18.64 7.23
N LEU A 43 -1.55 19.20 7.45
CA LEU A 43 -0.83 19.06 8.71
C LEU A 43 -1.61 19.67 9.88
N ALA A 44 -2.12 20.89 9.72
CA ALA A 44 -2.96 21.51 10.75
C ALA A 44 -4.25 20.71 11.03
N LEU A 45 -4.83 20.08 10.00
CA LEU A 45 -5.97 19.18 10.17
C LEU A 45 -5.57 17.90 10.93
N ALA A 46 -4.40 17.34 10.67
CA ALA A 46 -3.90 16.18 11.40
C ALA A 46 -3.70 16.51 12.89
N GLU A 47 -3.08 17.63 13.22
CA GLU A 47 -2.92 18.10 14.60
C GLU A 47 -4.27 18.34 15.29
N LEU A 48 -5.22 18.98 14.61
CA LEU A 48 -6.57 19.19 15.13
C LEU A 48 -7.28 17.85 15.39
N LEU A 49 -7.24 16.92 14.44
CA LEU A 49 -7.83 15.59 14.59
C LEU A 49 -7.14 14.75 15.67
N ALA A 50 -5.84 14.97 15.88
CA ALA A 50 -5.09 14.32 16.93
C ALA A 50 -5.55 14.80 18.32
N ALA A 51 -5.90 16.08 18.46
CA ALA A 51 -6.45 16.68 19.67
C ALA A 51 -7.96 16.39 19.85
N PHE A 52 -8.72 16.33 18.76
CA PHE A 52 -10.18 16.15 18.75
C PHE A 52 -10.61 14.96 17.88
N PRO A 53 -10.27 13.70 18.25
CA PRO A 53 -10.58 12.53 17.43
C PRO A 53 -12.09 12.26 17.27
N GLY A 54 -12.93 12.90 18.09
CA GLY A 54 -14.39 12.88 17.97
C GLY A 54 -14.92 13.49 16.66
N GLU A 55 -14.16 14.41 16.06
CA GLU A 55 -14.55 15.11 14.83
C GLU A 55 -14.36 14.28 13.56
N LEU A 56 -13.72 13.11 13.66
CA LEU A 56 -13.34 12.30 12.50
C LEU A 56 -14.52 12.00 11.57
N ALA A 57 -15.66 11.57 12.11
CA ALA A 57 -16.83 11.26 11.31
C ALA A 57 -17.35 12.50 10.54
N GLY A 58 -17.40 13.66 11.21
CA GLY A 58 -17.78 14.92 10.60
C GLY A 58 -16.79 15.38 9.52
N VAL A 59 -15.49 15.19 9.75
CA VAL A 59 -14.43 15.51 8.79
C VAL A 59 -14.54 14.65 7.54
N LEU A 60 -14.75 13.33 7.67
CA LEU A 60 -14.92 12.43 6.52
C LEU A 60 -16.17 12.79 5.70
N GLN A 61 -17.29 13.05 6.38
CA GLN A 61 -18.52 13.49 5.74
C GLN A 61 -18.32 14.82 4.99
N LEU A 62 -17.68 15.79 5.64
CA LEU A 62 -17.41 17.10 5.04
C LEU A 62 -16.44 16.99 3.86
N ALA A 63 -15.41 16.15 3.97
CA ALA A 63 -14.48 15.88 2.88
C ALA A 63 -15.24 15.36 1.65
N ARG A 64 -16.14 14.40 1.83
CA ARG A 64 -16.99 13.90 0.73
C ARG A 64 -17.86 15.01 0.14
N GLN A 65 -18.56 15.77 0.97
CA GLN A 65 -19.44 16.85 0.51
C GLN A 65 -18.70 17.93 -0.29
N LEU A 66 -17.51 18.34 0.15
CA LEU A 66 -16.75 19.40 -0.52
C LEU A 66 -16.02 18.92 -1.77
N THR A 67 -15.77 17.62 -1.87
CA THR A 67 -15.01 17.03 -2.98
C THR A 67 -15.90 16.37 -4.02
N ASP A 68 -17.21 16.43 -3.81
CA ASP A 68 -18.21 15.94 -4.77
C ASP A 68 -18.05 16.66 -6.12
N LEU A 69 -18.06 15.86 -7.19
CA LEU A 69 -17.77 16.31 -8.54
C LEU A 69 -19.07 16.78 -9.19
N GLN A 70 -19.40 18.05 -9.00
CA GLN A 70 -20.52 18.68 -9.68
C GLN A 70 -20.31 18.71 -11.21
N THR A 71 -21.40 18.63 -11.97
CA THR A 71 -21.38 18.75 -13.42
C THR A 71 -20.86 20.14 -13.82
N GLY A 72 -20.04 20.20 -14.88
CA GLY A 72 -19.49 21.46 -15.39
C GLY A 72 -18.16 21.94 -14.77
N LEU A 73 -17.61 21.22 -13.77
CA LEU A 73 -16.28 21.53 -13.25
C LEU A 73 -15.18 21.29 -14.30
N LYS A 74 -14.21 22.20 -14.37
CA LYS A 74 -13.04 22.02 -15.25
C LYS A 74 -12.21 20.84 -14.77
N SER A 75 -11.55 20.13 -15.69
CA SER A 75 -10.70 18.97 -15.36
C SER A 75 -9.66 19.27 -14.27
N MET A 76 -9.08 20.48 -14.30
CA MET A 76 -8.12 20.93 -13.28
C MET A 76 -8.78 21.11 -11.90
N GLU A 77 -10.00 21.66 -11.82
CA GLU A 77 -10.72 21.84 -10.56
C GLU A 77 -11.13 20.48 -9.98
N GLN A 78 -11.58 19.55 -10.82
CA GLN A 78 -11.87 18.18 -10.40
C GLN A 78 -10.63 17.51 -9.81
N LYS A 79 -9.47 17.67 -10.47
CA LYS A 79 -8.19 17.17 -9.98
C LYS A 79 -7.84 17.73 -8.61
N GLU A 80 -7.93 19.05 -8.42
CA GLU A 80 -7.60 19.68 -7.14
C GLU A 80 -8.56 19.26 -6.01
N ARG A 81 -9.86 19.08 -6.30
CA ARG A 81 -10.82 18.53 -5.32
C ARG A 81 -10.46 17.11 -4.91
N LEU A 82 -10.18 16.23 -5.86
CA LEU A 82 -9.82 14.84 -5.58
C LEU A 82 -8.49 14.72 -4.82
N VAL A 83 -7.48 15.51 -5.20
CA VAL A 83 -6.21 15.58 -4.48
C VAL A 83 -6.42 16.12 -3.07
N GLY A 84 -7.26 17.14 -2.88
CA GLY A 84 -7.59 17.65 -1.56
C GLY A 84 -8.30 16.62 -0.68
N ARG A 85 -9.20 15.80 -1.24
CA ARG A 85 -9.81 14.66 -0.51
C ARG A 85 -8.75 13.67 -0.04
N LEU A 86 -7.83 13.31 -0.92
CA LEU A 86 -6.72 12.42 -0.61
C LEU A 86 -5.85 12.99 0.52
N CYS A 87 -5.54 14.29 0.48
CA CYS A 87 -4.81 14.97 1.54
C CYS A 87 -5.55 14.96 2.90
N VAL A 88 -6.88 15.10 2.90
CA VAL A 88 -7.68 14.98 4.12
C VAL A 88 -7.61 13.56 4.69
N TYR A 89 -7.70 12.53 3.84
CA TYR A 89 -7.53 11.16 4.31
C TYR A 89 -6.11 10.89 4.81
N ALA A 90 -5.08 11.51 4.22
CA ALA A 90 -3.71 11.39 4.72
C ALA A 90 -3.59 12.00 6.12
N ALA A 91 -4.17 13.19 6.33
CA ALA A 91 -4.22 13.83 7.65
C ALA A 91 -4.93 12.95 8.71
N VAL A 92 -5.98 12.23 8.33
CA VAL A 92 -6.67 11.28 9.22
C VAL A 92 -5.74 10.14 9.67
N PHE A 93 -4.93 9.60 8.75
CA PHE A 93 -3.96 8.55 9.09
C PHE A 93 -2.81 9.11 9.93
N GLU A 94 -2.26 10.27 9.56
CA GLU A 94 -1.18 10.93 10.31
C GLU A 94 -1.59 11.27 11.76
N ALA A 95 -2.85 11.68 11.97
CA ALA A 95 -3.39 11.97 13.30
C ALA A 95 -3.52 10.73 14.22
N GLY A 96 -3.37 9.52 13.65
CA GLY A 96 -3.55 8.26 14.34
C GLY A 96 -4.99 8.06 14.82
N CYS A 97 -5.98 8.66 14.15
CA CYS A 97 -7.36 8.65 14.65
C CYS A 97 -7.97 7.25 14.70
N LEU A 98 -7.63 6.37 13.76
CA LEU A 98 -8.07 4.96 13.81
C LEU A 98 -7.58 4.29 15.09
N ARG A 99 -6.34 4.54 15.48
CA ARG A 99 -5.77 4.01 16.72
C ARG A 99 -6.45 4.56 17.96
N LYS A 100 -6.65 5.86 18.02
CA LYS A 100 -7.33 6.50 19.16
C LYS A 100 -8.79 6.08 19.28
N LEU A 101 -9.49 5.94 18.15
CA LEU A 101 -10.90 5.55 18.10
C LEU A 101 -11.12 4.08 18.50
N LEU A 102 -10.22 3.19 18.08
CA LEU A 102 -10.37 1.74 18.24
C LEU A 102 -9.55 1.15 19.40
N GLY A 103 -8.58 1.91 19.91
CA GLY A 103 -7.64 1.52 20.97
C GLY A 103 -8.29 1.46 22.35
N GLY A 104 -9.46 2.09 22.55
CA GLY A 104 -10.18 2.03 23.82
C GLY A 104 -9.49 2.77 24.97
N ASP A 105 -8.60 3.72 24.67
CA ASP A 105 -8.04 4.61 25.69
C ASP A 105 -9.19 5.27 26.47
N ALA A 106 -9.07 5.30 27.79
CA ALA A 106 -10.11 5.79 28.72
C ALA A 106 -10.53 7.25 28.47
N ALA A 107 -9.77 7.99 27.67
CA ALA A 107 -10.09 9.34 27.20
C ALA A 107 -10.84 9.36 25.85
N ALA A 108 -11.50 8.26 25.47
CA ALA A 108 -12.30 8.20 24.24
C ALA A 108 -13.35 9.34 24.23
N PRO A 109 -13.37 10.18 23.17
CA PRO A 109 -14.31 11.29 23.07
C PRO A 109 -15.76 10.77 23.15
N GLN A 110 -16.59 11.44 23.94
CA GLN A 110 -17.95 11.03 24.31
C GLN A 110 -18.97 10.95 23.14
N GLY A 111 -18.56 11.12 21.88
CA GLY A 111 -19.44 11.14 20.70
C GLY A 111 -19.41 9.89 19.80
N LEU A 112 -18.39 9.04 19.89
CA LEU A 112 -18.18 7.88 18.98
C LEU A 112 -18.05 6.54 19.71
N THR A 113 -18.48 6.48 20.97
CA THR A 113 -18.24 5.38 21.93
C THR A 113 -18.91 4.04 21.60
N GLY A 114 -19.59 3.93 20.45
CA GLY A 114 -20.27 2.72 20.01
C GLY A 114 -19.56 2.02 18.85
N ARG A 115 -19.48 0.69 18.90
CA ARG A 115 -19.00 -0.15 17.78
C ARG A 115 -19.60 0.27 16.44
N ARG A 116 -20.91 0.60 16.40
CA ARG A 116 -21.60 1.06 15.19
C ARG A 116 -21.02 2.35 14.60
N GLY A 117 -20.67 3.33 15.43
CA GLY A 117 -20.11 4.60 14.98
C GLY A 117 -18.71 4.41 14.40
N ALA A 118 -17.86 3.67 15.11
CA ALA A 118 -16.54 3.34 14.62
C ALA A 118 -16.58 2.47 13.35
N THR A 119 -17.48 1.49 13.25
CA THR A 119 -17.67 0.73 12.00
C THR A 119 -18.05 1.64 10.83
N GLY A 120 -18.95 2.61 11.06
CA GLY A 120 -19.32 3.61 10.05
C GLY A 120 -18.12 4.42 9.54
N VAL A 121 -17.23 4.85 10.44
CA VAL A 121 -15.98 5.55 10.09
C VAL A 121 -15.07 4.68 9.22
N VAL A 122 -14.87 3.42 9.61
CA VAL A 122 -14.00 2.48 8.87
C VAL A 122 -14.57 2.16 7.49
N CYS A 123 -15.88 1.92 7.38
CA CYS A 123 -16.54 1.74 6.10
C CYS A 123 -16.43 3.00 5.21
N GLU A 124 -16.62 4.19 5.77
CA GLU A 124 -16.55 5.44 5.00
C GLU A 124 -15.12 5.73 4.48
N LEU A 125 -14.09 5.44 5.29
CA LEU A 125 -12.70 5.50 4.83
C LEU A 125 -12.44 4.53 3.67
N GLY A 126 -12.89 3.29 3.81
CA GLY A 126 -12.75 2.23 2.80
C GLY A 126 -13.42 2.59 1.47
N ARG A 127 -14.69 3.01 1.56
CA ARG A 127 -15.48 3.50 0.43
C ARG A 127 -14.84 4.74 -0.20
N GLY A 128 -14.43 5.72 0.60
CA GLY A 128 -13.84 6.95 0.09
C GLY A 128 -12.53 6.72 -0.66
N LEU A 129 -11.67 5.82 -0.19
CA LEU A 129 -10.45 5.42 -0.90
C LEU A 129 -10.77 4.64 -2.18
N HIS A 130 -11.82 3.81 -2.18
CA HIS A 130 -12.27 3.12 -3.38
C HIS A 130 -12.81 4.08 -4.45
N GLU A 131 -13.59 5.08 -4.04
CA GLU A 131 -14.07 6.16 -4.93
C GLU A 131 -12.89 6.91 -5.56
N LEU A 132 -11.87 7.27 -4.77
CA LEU A 132 -10.65 7.92 -5.27
C LEU A 132 -9.88 7.02 -6.25
N TYR A 133 -9.77 5.73 -5.95
CA TYR A 133 -9.16 4.73 -6.82
C TYR A 133 -9.86 4.66 -8.19
N LEU A 134 -11.19 4.69 -8.21
CA LEU A 134 -11.97 4.65 -9.45
C LEU A 134 -11.96 5.99 -10.21
N ALA A 135 -11.76 7.11 -9.51
CA ALA A 135 -11.90 8.45 -10.10
C ALA A 135 -10.84 8.76 -11.16
N ARG A 136 -9.55 8.54 -10.85
CA ARG A 136 -8.43 8.88 -11.76
C ARG A 136 -7.21 7.96 -11.57
N PRO A 137 -6.45 7.64 -12.64
CA PRO A 137 -5.27 6.77 -12.54
C PRO A 137 -4.21 7.26 -11.54
N PHE A 138 -3.93 8.56 -11.48
CA PHE A 138 -2.93 9.13 -10.56
C PHE A 138 -3.30 9.01 -9.07
N LEU A 139 -4.54 8.64 -8.75
CA LEU A 139 -5.02 8.42 -7.38
C LEU A 139 -5.03 6.95 -6.97
N GLN A 140 -4.90 6.02 -7.93
CA GLN A 140 -4.99 4.58 -7.66
C GLN A 140 -3.92 4.12 -6.68
N GLU A 141 -2.67 4.45 -6.97
CA GLU A 141 -1.53 4.07 -6.15
C GLU A 141 -1.59 4.69 -4.74
N PRO A 142 -1.79 6.01 -4.54
CA PRO A 142 -1.98 6.57 -3.21
C PRO A 142 -3.14 5.96 -2.44
N ALA A 143 -4.30 5.76 -3.08
CA ALA A 143 -5.47 5.19 -2.43
C ALA A 143 -5.21 3.76 -1.93
N VAL A 144 -4.57 2.92 -2.76
CA VAL A 144 -4.17 1.56 -2.38
C VAL A 144 -3.16 1.56 -1.25
N ARG A 145 -2.15 2.44 -1.27
CA ARG A 145 -1.16 2.53 -0.19
C ARG A 145 -1.79 2.92 1.14
N MET A 146 -2.70 3.91 1.13
CA MET A 146 -3.41 4.34 2.33
C MET A 146 -4.33 3.25 2.87
N LEU A 147 -5.04 2.53 1.99
CA LEU A 147 -5.86 1.40 2.38
C LEU A 147 -5.01 0.27 2.99
N THR A 148 -3.86 -0.03 2.38
CA THR A 148 -2.92 -1.04 2.87
C THR A 148 -2.43 -0.68 4.28
N HIS A 149 -2.00 0.57 4.46
CA HIS A 149 -1.56 1.08 5.75
C HIS A 149 -2.66 0.97 6.81
N ALA A 150 -3.90 1.37 6.47
CA ALA A 150 -5.06 1.24 7.34
C ALA A 150 -5.31 -0.22 7.77
N CYS A 151 -5.23 -1.17 6.83
CA CYS A 151 -5.40 -2.59 7.13
C CYS A 151 -4.30 -3.13 8.04
N GLN A 152 -3.04 -2.73 7.80
CA GLN A 152 -1.90 -3.09 8.62
C GLN A 152 -2.02 -2.53 10.04
N GLU A 153 -2.45 -1.27 10.19
CA GLU A 153 -2.73 -0.67 11.51
C GLU A 153 -3.83 -1.42 12.24
N LEU A 154 -4.94 -1.75 11.58
CA LEU A 154 -6.01 -2.56 12.18
C LEU A 154 -5.50 -3.91 12.67
N CYS A 155 -4.63 -4.57 11.90
CA CYS A 155 -4.02 -5.83 12.32
C CYS A 155 -3.06 -5.66 13.50
N ALA A 156 -2.21 -4.63 13.48
CA ALA A 156 -1.26 -4.33 14.56
C ALA A 156 -1.97 -4.02 15.89
N MET A 157 -3.19 -3.48 15.84
CA MET A 157 -4.04 -3.23 17.02
C MET A 157 -4.84 -4.47 17.47
N GLY A 158 -4.66 -5.63 16.85
CA GLY A 158 -5.48 -6.82 17.13
C GLY A 158 -6.94 -6.68 16.70
N ARG A 159 -7.25 -5.73 15.79
CA ARG A 159 -8.59 -5.44 15.25
C ARG A 159 -8.77 -6.01 13.83
N SER A 160 -8.18 -7.16 13.54
CA SER A 160 -8.25 -7.80 12.21
C SER A 160 -9.67 -8.10 11.72
N SER A 161 -10.66 -8.19 12.61
CA SER A 161 -12.09 -8.33 12.26
C SER A 161 -12.69 -7.11 11.55
N TRP A 162 -12.00 -5.97 11.54
CA TRP A 162 -12.45 -4.72 10.92
C TRP A 162 -11.91 -4.53 9.50
N VAL A 163 -10.91 -5.31 9.11
CA VAL A 163 -10.34 -5.25 7.75
C VAL A 163 -11.40 -5.54 6.67
N PRO A 164 -12.30 -6.55 6.82
CA PRO A 164 -13.37 -6.78 5.86
C PRO A 164 -14.33 -5.59 5.72
N GLU A 165 -14.65 -4.89 6.82
CA GLU A 165 -15.52 -3.71 6.82
C GLU A 165 -14.89 -2.55 6.04
N LEU A 166 -13.57 -2.39 6.17
CA LEU A 166 -12.77 -1.41 5.42
C LEU A 166 -12.70 -1.76 3.93
N LEU A 167 -12.71 -3.05 3.59
CA LEU A 167 -12.59 -3.56 2.23
C LEU A 167 -13.93 -3.82 1.52
N ALA A 168 -15.06 -3.54 2.17
CA ALA A 168 -16.39 -3.98 1.71
C ALA A 168 -16.71 -3.59 0.25
N GLU A 169 -16.33 -2.37 -0.16
CA GLU A 169 -16.58 -1.86 -1.52
C GLU A 169 -15.51 -2.26 -2.55
N TRP A 170 -14.38 -2.83 -2.10
CA TRP A 170 -13.22 -3.05 -2.97
C TRP A 170 -13.35 -4.25 -3.90
N SER A 171 -14.24 -5.21 -3.61
CA SER A 171 -14.50 -6.42 -4.41
C SER A 171 -13.22 -7.08 -4.96
N LEU A 172 -12.24 -7.32 -4.07
CA LEU A 172 -10.90 -7.78 -4.48
C LEU A 172 -10.94 -9.11 -5.23
N ASP A 173 -11.80 -10.03 -4.81
CA ASP A 173 -11.95 -11.35 -5.45
C ASP A 173 -12.38 -11.22 -6.92
N GLU A 174 -13.37 -10.37 -7.20
CA GLU A 174 -13.84 -10.11 -8.56
C GLU A 174 -12.78 -9.41 -9.41
N LYS A 175 -12.11 -8.39 -8.86
CA LYS A 175 -11.10 -7.62 -9.59
C LYS A 175 -9.86 -8.46 -9.91
N LEU A 176 -9.44 -9.36 -9.02
CA LEU A 176 -8.29 -10.22 -9.25
C LEU A 176 -8.58 -11.32 -10.28
N GLY A 177 -9.85 -11.74 -10.41
CA GLY A 177 -10.28 -12.69 -11.45
C GLY A 177 -10.34 -12.11 -12.87
N LYS A 178 -10.28 -10.78 -13.03
CA LYS A 178 -10.29 -10.14 -14.36
C LYS A 178 -8.88 -10.11 -14.94
N ALA A 179 -8.73 -10.69 -16.13
CA ALA A 179 -7.47 -10.63 -16.89
C ALA A 179 -7.05 -9.17 -17.13
N GLY A 180 -5.79 -8.83 -16.83
CA GLY A 180 -5.25 -7.50 -17.07
C GLY A 180 -5.57 -6.47 -15.97
N ALA A 181 -5.92 -6.90 -14.76
CA ALA A 181 -6.03 -6.00 -13.62
C ALA A 181 -4.75 -5.16 -13.44
N ALA A 182 -4.91 -3.85 -13.28
CA ALA A 182 -3.79 -2.95 -12.97
C ALA A 182 -3.08 -3.43 -11.70
N MET A 183 -1.74 -3.37 -11.69
CA MET A 183 -0.90 -3.94 -10.62
C MET A 183 -1.16 -3.41 -9.20
N HIS A 184 -1.95 -2.33 -9.06
CA HIS A 184 -2.38 -1.81 -7.77
C HIS A 184 -3.25 -2.81 -6.99
N VAL A 185 -4.22 -3.48 -7.62
CA VAL A 185 -5.13 -4.41 -6.93
C VAL A 185 -4.42 -5.70 -6.52
N PRO A 186 -3.62 -6.35 -7.39
CA PRO A 186 -2.82 -7.48 -6.94
C PRO A 186 -1.77 -7.11 -5.90
N GLY A 187 -1.14 -5.94 -6.02
CA GLY A 187 -0.21 -5.43 -5.01
C GLY A 187 -0.88 -5.31 -3.64
N LEU A 188 -2.08 -4.71 -3.59
CA LEU A 188 -2.91 -4.66 -2.38
C LEU A 188 -3.21 -6.05 -1.84
N ALA A 189 -3.63 -6.98 -2.68
CA ALA A 189 -3.99 -8.33 -2.25
C ALA A 189 -2.78 -9.10 -1.66
N LEU A 190 -1.58 -8.92 -2.23
CA LEU A 190 -0.33 -9.49 -1.69
C LEU A 190 0.07 -8.88 -0.34
N GLU A 191 -0.09 -7.56 -0.16
CA GLU A 191 0.14 -6.90 1.13
C GLU A 191 -0.87 -7.38 2.19
N LEU A 192 -2.15 -7.46 1.81
CA LEU A 192 -3.20 -7.99 2.68
C LEU A 192 -2.93 -9.45 3.05
N ARG A 193 -2.35 -10.25 2.16
CA ARG A 193 -1.94 -11.62 2.47
C ARG A 193 -0.89 -11.66 3.58
N SER A 194 0.11 -10.80 3.50
CA SER A 194 1.11 -10.69 4.57
C SER A 194 0.47 -10.25 5.90
N ALA A 195 -0.46 -9.29 5.85
CA ALA A 195 -1.19 -8.84 7.03
C ALA A 195 -2.11 -9.93 7.62
N TYR A 196 -2.74 -10.73 6.76
CA TYR A 196 -3.57 -11.88 7.14
C TYR A 196 -2.76 -12.95 7.86
N GLU A 197 -1.57 -13.29 7.34
CA GLU A 197 -0.67 -14.27 7.97
C GLU A 197 -0.21 -13.79 9.34
N GLY A 198 0.16 -12.52 9.46
CA GLY A 198 0.50 -11.91 10.75
C GLY A 198 -0.69 -11.91 11.73
N ALA A 199 -1.89 -11.54 11.25
CA ALA A 199 -3.10 -11.58 12.06
C ALA A 199 -3.43 -13.01 12.50
N ARG A 200 -3.24 -14.02 11.66
CA ARG A 200 -3.47 -15.45 11.98
C ARG A 200 -2.58 -15.93 13.13
N GLN A 201 -1.37 -15.41 13.24
CA GLN A 201 -0.43 -15.74 14.31
C GLN A 201 -0.70 -14.94 15.60
N ALA A 202 -1.51 -13.90 15.55
CA ALA A 202 -1.79 -13.04 16.71
C ALA A 202 -2.78 -13.71 17.68
N PRO A 203 -2.56 -13.61 19.01
CA PRO A 203 -3.42 -14.24 20.02
C PRO A 203 -4.85 -13.67 20.04
N SER A 204 -5.05 -12.44 19.54
CA SER A 204 -6.36 -11.79 19.49
C SER A 204 -7.22 -12.23 18.29
N ALA A 205 -6.67 -12.99 17.35
CA ALA A 205 -7.38 -13.36 16.15
C ALA A 205 -8.34 -14.53 16.38
N THR A 206 -9.56 -14.39 15.85
CA THR A 206 -10.55 -15.47 15.87
C THR A 206 -10.69 -16.05 14.47
N ALA A 207 -10.83 -17.38 14.36
CA ALA A 207 -11.05 -18.05 13.08
C ALA A 207 -12.26 -17.45 12.32
N LYS A 208 -13.32 -17.08 13.05
CA LYS A 208 -14.50 -16.41 12.49
C LYS A 208 -14.17 -15.07 11.86
N ALA A 209 -13.32 -14.25 12.48
CA ALA A 209 -12.91 -12.96 11.94
C ALA A 209 -11.99 -13.09 10.72
N LEU A 210 -11.14 -14.12 10.68
CA LEU A 210 -10.27 -14.38 9.52
C LEU A 210 -11.06 -14.99 8.34
N ALA A 211 -12.13 -15.73 8.62
CA ALA A 211 -12.98 -16.32 7.60
C ALA A 211 -13.72 -15.27 6.73
N THR A 212 -13.94 -14.06 7.25
CA THR A 212 -14.62 -12.98 6.52
C THR A 212 -13.70 -12.14 5.63
N TRP A 213 -12.39 -12.41 5.62
CA TRP A 213 -11.45 -11.76 4.71
C TRP A 213 -11.68 -12.21 3.26
N PRO A 214 -11.30 -11.38 2.26
CA PRO A 214 -11.42 -11.72 0.84
C PRO A 214 -10.77 -13.06 0.51
N VAL A 215 -11.41 -13.85 -0.35
CA VAL A 215 -10.99 -15.22 -0.66
C VAL A 215 -9.57 -15.28 -1.20
N CYS A 216 -9.20 -14.32 -2.04
CA CYS A 216 -7.88 -14.21 -2.65
C CYS A 216 -6.75 -14.01 -1.64
N VAL A 217 -7.06 -13.54 -0.43
CA VAL A 217 -6.12 -13.28 0.66
C VAL A 217 -6.01 -14.48 1.63
N ARG A 218 -7.04 -15.32 1.72
CA ARG A 218 -7.08 -16.47 2.64
C ARG A 218 -6.21 -17.64 2.16
N ASP A 219 -6.02 -18.59 3.07
CA ASP A 219 -5.31 -19.84 2.75
C ASP A 219 -6.02 -20.60 1.62
N GLY A 220 -5.25 -21.10 0.65
CA GLY A 220 -5.80 -21.76 -0.54
C GLY A 220 -6.55 -20.84 -1.51
N GLY A 221 -6.52 -19.52 -1.28
CA GLY A 221 -7.11 -18.51 -2.17
C GLY A 221 -6.43 -18.42 -3.53
N ALA A 222 -6.92 -17.53 -4.39
CA ALA A 222 -6.34 -17.30 -5.72
C ALA A 222 -4.82 -17.03 -5.67
N LEU A 223 -4.33 -16.25 -4.70
CA LEU A 223 -2.89 -15.96 -4.54
C LEU A 223 -2.04 -17.14 -4.04
N ALA A 224 -2.67 -18.24 -3.61
CA ALA A 224 -1.96 -19.47 -3.27
C ALA A 224 -1.68 -20.32 -4.53
N GLN A 225 -2.40 -20.09 -5.63
CA GLN A 225 -2.28 -20.89 -6.84
C GLN A 225 -1.03 -20.48 -7.65
N PRO A 226 -0.19 -21.44 -8.10
CA PRO A 226 0.97 -21.16 -8.96
C PRO A 226 0.64 -20.32 -10.20
N ALA A 227 -0.48 -20.62 -10.87
CA ALA A 227 -0.91 -19.92 -12.07
C ALA A 227 -1.25 -18.43 -11.81
N ALA A 228 -1.76 -18.11 -10.62
CA ALA A 228 -2.01 -16.73 -10.24
C ALA A 228 -0.69 -15.98 -10.06
N LEU A 229 0.28 -16.57 -9.35
CA LEU A 229 1.61 -15.96 -9.18
C LEU A 229 2.33 -15.74 -10.51
N GLU A 230 2.16 -16.65 -11.47
CA GLU A 230 2.65 -16.48 -12.84
C GLU A 230 1.98 -15.30 -13.55
N HIS A 231 0.65 -15.17 -13.45
CA HIS A 231 -0.07 -14.01 -14.00
C HIS A 231 0.41 -12.69 -13.37
N LEU A 232 0.65 -12.68 -12.06
CA LEU A 232 1.19 -11.53 -11.35
C LEU A 232 2.62 -11.21 -11.77
N ALA A 233 3.45 -12.22 -12.01
CA ALA A 233 4.80 -12.03 -12.52
C ALA A 233 4.79 -11.34 -13.89
N ARG A 234 3.89 -11.74 -14.81
CA ARG A 234 3.73 -11.06 -16.11
C ARG A 234 3.28 -9.61 -15.94
N GLY A 235 2.26 -9.38 -15.11
CA GLY A 235 1.74 -8.03 -14.86
C GLY A 235 2.78 -7.11 -14.20
N LEU A 236 3.54 -7.64 -13.24
CA LEU A 236 4.63 -6.93 -12.58
C LEU A 236 5.78 -6.64 -13.55
N GLY A 237 6.18 -7.61 -14.38
CA GLY A 237 7.19 -7.43 -15.41
C GLY A 237 6.79 -6.34 -16.41
N ALA A 238 5.54 -6.34 -16.89
CA ALA A 238 5.03 -5.29 -17.76
C ALA A 238 5.05 -3.90 -17.08
N ALA A 239 4.63 -3.82 -15.81
CA ALA A 239 4.65 -2.56 -15.05
C ALA A 239 6.09 -2.05 -14.84
N LEU A 240 7.02 -2.93 -14.48
CA LEU A 240 8.43 -2.58 -14.29
C LEU A 240 9.11 -2.18 -15.59
N GLY A 241 8.81 -2.86 -16.70
CA GLY A 241 9.32 -2.53 -18.03
C GLY A 241 8.83 -1.16 -18.51
N ALA A 242 7.64 -0.74 -18.09
CA ALA A 242 7.10 0.59 -18.38
C ALA A 242 7.70 1.72 -17.51
N CYS A 243 8.28 1.40 -16.34
CA CYS A 243 8.82 2.40 -15.41
C CYS A 243 10.14 3.01 -15.92
N GLY A 244 10.12 4.32 -16.20
CA GLY A 244 11.30 5.10 -16.59
C GLY A 244 12.33 5.24 -15.46
N LEU A 245 13.60 5.47 -15.80
CA LEU A 245 14.66 5.75 -14.81
C LEU A 245 14.27 6.94 -13.92
N GLY A 246 14.35 6.76 -12.60
CA GLY A 246 13.95 7.77 -11.61
C GLY A 246 12.46 7.79 -11.28
N GLU A 247 11.63 7.06 -12.02
CA GLU A 247 10.23 6.84 -11.63
C GLU A 247 10.13 5.86 -10.45
N PRO A 248 9.14 6.04 -9.56
CA PRO A 248 8.89 5.13 -8.47
C PRO A 248 8.53 3.74 -9.00
N LEU A 249 9.06 2.72 -8.33
CA LEU A 249 8.74 1.33 -8.65
C LEU A 249 7.27 1.02 -8.28
N PRO A 250 6.64 0.04 -8.96
CA PRO A 250 5.29 -0.40 -8.60
C PRO A 250 5.24 -0.84 -7.13
N ALA A 251 4.25 -0.39 -6.36
CA ALA A 251 4.09 -0.83 -4.96
C ALA A 251 3.98 -2.35 -4.81
N ALA A 252 3.52 -3.05 -5.87
CA ALA A 252 3.39 -4.49 -5.87
C ALA A 252 4.73 -5.24 -5.84
N LEU A 253 5.86 -4.61 -6.16
CA LEU A 253 7.16 -5.27 -6.24
C LEU A 253 7.59 -5.89 -4.91
N ARG A 254 7.58 -5.09 -3.84
CA ARG A 254 7.98 -5.54 -2.50
C ARG A 254 7.11 -6.70 -1.97
N PRO A 255 5.77 -6.61 -1.93
CA PRO A 255 4.94 -7.70 -1.44
C PRO A 255 4.99 -8.94 -2.34
N PHE A 256 5.25 -8.76 -3.65
CA PHE A 256 5.53 -9.88 -4.54
C PHE A 256 6.81 -10.62 -4.14
N CYS A 257 7.94 -9.90 -3.97
CA CYS A 257 9.20 -10.50 -3.51
C CYS A 257 9.04 -11.21 -2.16
N ARG A 258 8.38 -10.57 -1.18
CA ARG A 258 8.07 -11.21 0.11
C ARG A 258 7.26 -12.48 -0.07
N ARG A 259 6.23 -12.46 -0.92
CA ARG A 259 5.38 -13.63 -1.17
C ARG A 259 6.16 -14.81 -1.75
N LEU A 260 7.12 -14.56 -2.64
CA LEU A 260 7.99 -15.61 -3.19
C LEU A 260 8.85 -16.25 -2.10
N LEU A 261 9.32 -15.45 -1.14
CA LEU A 261 10.17 -15.93 -0.05
C LEU A 261 9.39 -16.68 1.05
N CYS A 262 8.12 -16.33 1.28
CA CYS A 262 7.27 -16.96 2.29
C CYS A 262 6.57 -18.26 1.82
N GLY A 263 6.91 -18.82 0.66
CA GLY A 263 6.29 -20.04 0.14
C GLY A 263 6.59 -21.27 1.00
N GLU A 264 5.56 -22.02 1.39
CA GLU A 264 5.71 -23.35 2.00
C GLU A 264 6.47 -24.26 1.02
N GLY A 265 7.72 -24.61 1.34
CA GLY A 265 8.54 -25.52 0.53
C GLY A 265 9.73 -24.90 -0.20
N SER A 266 10.06 -23.62 -0.01
CA SER A 266 11.25 -22.91 -0.56
C SER A 266 11.41 -22.87 -2.10
N ALA A 267 10.67 -23.69 -2.84
CA ALA A 267 10.68 -23.69 -4.29
C ALA A 267 9.77 -22.59 -4.81
N THR A 268 10.33 -21.68 -5.60
CA THR A 268 9.51 -20.73 -6.36
C THR A 268 8.69 -21.53 -7.38
N PRO A 269 7.40 -21.21 -7.61
CA PRO A 269 6.63 -21.89 -8.64
C PRO A 269 7.31 -21.75 -10.01
N ALA A 270 7.48 -22.86 -10.73
CA ALA A 270 8.31 -22.95 -11.94
C ALA A 270 7.92 -21.97 -13.07
N GLY A 271 6.67 -21.47 -13.08
CA GLY A 271 6.21 -20.51 -14.09
C GLY A 271 6.58 -19.05 -13.79
N VAL A 272 6.92 -18.69 -12.54
CA VAL A 272 7.07 -17.29 -12.12
C VAL A 272 8.22 -16.59 -12.82
N TRP A 273 9.41 -17.20 -12.82
CA TRP A 273 10.59 -16.59 -13.43
C TRP A 273 10.51 -16.54 -14.96
N PRO A 274 10.12 -17.61 -15.68
CA PRO A 274 9.91 -17.53 -17.13
C PRO A 274 8.90 -16.44 -17.52
N ALA A 275 7.80 -16.31 -16.78
CA ALA A 275 6.80 -15.27 -17.01
C ALA A 275 7.36 -13.85 -16.81
N LEU A 276 8.21 -13.66 -15.79
CA LEU A 276 8.88 -12.38 -15.56
C LEU A 276 9.94 -12.09 -16.63
N ASP A 277 10.72 -13.10 -17.04
CA ASP A 277 11.75 -12.99 -18.09
C ASP A 277 11.12 -12.60 -19.43
N GLU A 278 10.01 -13.25 -19.80
CA GLU A 278 9.28 -12.94 -21.04
C GLU A 278 8.72 -11.50 -21.02
N ALA A 279 8.15 -11.08 -19.89
CA ALA A 279 7.57 -9.75 -19.75
C ALA A 279 8.62 -8.63 -19.76
N LEU A 280 9.79 -8.85 -19.14
CA LEU A 280 10.89 -7.87 -19.11
C LEU A 280 11.74 -7.88 -20.39
N PHE A 281 11.88 -9.04 -21.04
CA PHE A 281 12.76 -9.26 -22.18
C PHE A 281 12.04 -9.97 -23.34
N PRO A 282 11.06 -9.32 -23.99
CA PRO A 282 10.43 -9.88 -25.19
C PRO A 282 11.47 -10.06 -26.30
N GLU A 283 11.28 -11.05 -27.18
CA GLU A 283 12.30 -11.50 -28.16
C GLU A 283 12.83 -10.39 -29.08
N ARG A 284 12.02 -9.35 -29.30
CA ARG A 284 12.35 -8.21 -30.15
C ARG A 284 12.29 -6.90 -29.39
N ALA A 285 12.63 -6.92 -28.09
CA ALA A 285 12.71 -5.72 -27.27
C ALA A 285 13.71 -4.72 -27.87
N PRO A 286 13.34 -3.45 -28.08
CA PRO A 286 14.30 -2.43 -28.45
C PRO A 286 15.33 -2.24 -27.32
N GLN A 287 16.50 -1.70 -27.65
CA GLN A 287 17.60 -1.55 -26.68
C GLN A 287 17.19 -0.77 -25.42
N ALA A 288 16.33 0.24 -25.57
CA ALA A 288 15.77 1.00 -24.44
C ALA A 288 14.93 0.11 -23.50
N SER A 289 14.08 -0.76 -24.04
CA SER A 289 13.29 -1.71 -23.24
C SER A 289 14.16 -2.78 -22.60
N GLN A 290 15.20 -3.27 -23.29
CA GLN A 290 16.17 -4.21 -22.70
C GLN A 290 16.87 -3.58 -21.49
N ALA A 291 17.23 -2.30 -21.60
CA ALA A 291 17.82 -1.56 -20.48
C ALA A 291 16.86 -1.39 -19.30
N GLN A 292 15.60 -1.05 -19.56
CA GLN A 292 14.56 -1.00 -18.53
C GLN A 292 14.37 -2.37 -17.86
N GLY A 293 14.36 -3.45 -18.65
CA GLY A 293 14.32 -4.82 -18.15
C GLY A 293 15.50 -5.15 -17.23
N LEU A 294 16.73 -4.75 -17.60
CA LEU A 294 17.91 -4.96 -16.75
C LEU A 294 17.84 -4.16 -15.45
N ARG A 295 17.37 -2.91 -15.48
CA ARG A 295 17.14 -2.14 -14.25
C ARG A 295 16.11 -2.84 -13.37
N ALA A 296 14.97 -3.22 -13.93
CA ALA A 296 13.91 -3.93 -13.23
C ALA A 296 14.43 -5.22 -12.58
N LEU A 297 15.26 -5.97 -13.31
CA LEU A 297 15.95 -7.17 -12.82
C LEU A 297 16.79 -6.87 -11.57
N GLY A 298 17.60 -5.80 -11.61
CA GLY A 298 18.40 -5.35 -10.46
C GLY A 298 17.55 -4.97 -9.24
N GLU A 299 16.40 -4.31 -9.45
CA GLU A 299 15.49 -3.95 -8.36
C GLU A 299 14.81 -5.17 -7.75
N VAL A 300 14.38 -6.14 -8.57
CA VAL A 300 13.82 -7.41 -8.07
C VAL A 300 14.83 -8.13 -7.19
N VAL A 301 16.08 -8.27 -7.63
CA VAL A 301 17.15 -8.91 -6.84
C VAL A 301 17.39 -8.16 -5.54
N ALA A 302 17.49 -6.83 -5.60
CA ALA A 302 17.73 -6.04 -4.41
C ALA A 302 16.59 -6.15 -3.39
N HIS A 303 15.33 -6.20 -3.83
CA HIS A 303 14.18 -6.42 -2.95
C HIS A 303 14.16 -7.83 -2.36
N LEU A 304 14.49 -8.86 -3.14
CA LEU A 304 14.64 -10.22 -2.63
C LEU A 304 15.73 -10.30 -1.56
N CYS A 305 16.87 -9.65 -1.77
CA CYS A 305 17.95 -9.62 -0.78
C CYS A 305 17.63 -8.77 0.45
N ALA A 306 16.91 -7.66 0.30
CA ALA A 306 16.46 -6.87 1.45
C ALA A 306 15.51 -7.69 2.36
N GLU A 307 14.63 -8.50 1.78
CA GLU A 307 13.73 -9.36 2.55
C GLU A 307 14.41 -10.67 3.01
N ARG A 308 15.50 -11.12 2.35
CA ARG A 308 16.33 -12.27 2.78
C ARG A 308 16.85 -12.13 4.20
N ALA A 309 17.24 -10.91 4.59
CA ALA A 309 17.72 -10.64 5.95
C ALA A 309 16.72 -11.07 7.04
N GLN A 310 15.43 -11.17 6.68
CA GLN A 310 14.35 -11.59 7.58
C GLN A 310 14.00 -13.08 7.45
N LEU A 311 14.27 -13.71 6.30
CA LEU A 311 13.69 -15.01 5.91
C LEU A 311 14.71 -16.16 5.70
N GLY A 312 16.02 -15.89 5.77
CA GLY A 312 17.06 -16.94 5.82
C GLY A 312 17.23 -17.74 4.52
N ASP A 313 17.36 -19.07 4.62
CA ASP A 313 17.75 -19.98 3.53
C ASP A 313 16.74 -20.07 2.38
N ALA A 314 15.45 -19.78 2.64
CA ALA A 314 14.42 -19.77 1.61
C ALA A 314 14.77 -18.80 0.45
N ALA A 315 15.46 -17.71 0.77
CA ALA A 315 15.89 -16.75 -0.23
C ALA A 315 16.95 -17.31 -1.20
N ALA A 316 17.80 -18.24 -0.74
CA ALA A 316 18.81 -18.83 -1.60
C ALA A 316 18.16 -19.65 -2.71
N ALA A 317 17.16 -20.48 -2.40
CA ALA A 317 16.43 -21.28 -3.38
C ALA A 317 15.68 -20.39 -4.40
N VAL A 318 15.06 -19.30 -3.93
CA VAL A 318 14.37 -18.31 -4.79
C VAL A 318 15.36 -17.62 -5.74
N LEU A 319 16.54 -17.23 -5.24
CA LEU A 319 17.60 -16.63 -6.07
C LEU A 319 18.21 -17.64 -7.06
N VAL A 320 18.40 -18.90 -6.66
CA VAL A 320 18.85 -19.95 -7.58
C VAL A 320 17.85 -20.12 -8.72
N GLY A 321 16.56 -20.26 -8.41
CA GLY A 321 15.51 -20.34 -9.44
C GLY A 321 15.50 -19.13 -10.36
N PHE A 322 15.73 -17.93 -9.83
CA PHE A 322 15.88 -16.72 -10.62
C PHE A 322 17.06 -16.81 -11.60
N PHE A 323 18.24 -17.24 -11.14
CA PHE A 323 19.42 -17.38 -12.01
C PHE A 323 19.28 -18.52 -13.03
N GLU A 324 18.56 -19.58 -12.67
CA GLU A 324 18.35 -20.72 -13.55
C GLU A 324 17.31 -20.44 -14.63
N GLN A 325 16.28 -19.65 -14.33
CA GLN A 325 15.09 -19.55 -15.21
C GLN A 325 14.97 -18.21 -15.95
N MET A 326 15.69 -17.15 -15.54
CA MET A 326 15.72 -15.84 -16.23
C MET A 326 16.75 -15.80 -17.37
N HIS A 327 16.66 -16.74 -18.31
CA HIS A 327 17.71 -16.95 -19.32
C HIS A 327 17.98 -15.73 -20.21
N ARG A 328 16.94 -14.99 -20.62
CA ARG A 328 17.10 -13.86 -21.54
C ARG A 328 17.72 -12.68 -20.83
N GLY A 329 17.21 -12.32 -19.65
CA GLY A 329 17.75 -11.25 -18.82
C GLY A 329 19.22 -11.46 -18.49
N LEU A 330 19.60 -12.67 -18.06
CA LEU A 330 20.99 -12.98 -17.70
C LEU A 330 21.92 -12.99 -18.92
N ARG A 331 21.46 -13.54 -20.05
CA ARG A 331 22.24 -13.49 -21.30
C ARG A 331 22.46 -12.05 -21.75
N LEU A 332 21.44 -11.20 -21.67
CA LEU A 332 21.56 -9.77 -22.01
C LEU A 332 22.51 -9.05 -21.06
N MET A 333 22.40 -9.30 -19.75
CA MET A 333 23.30 -8.75 -18.75
C MET A 333 24.75 -9.12 -19.04
N LEU A 334 25.05 -10.41 -19.21
CA LEU A 334 26.41 -10.89 -19.51
C LEU A 334 26.96 -10.31 -20.82
N ARG A 335 26.12 -10.19 -21.86
CA ARG A 335 26.51 -9.54 -23.12
C ARG A 335 26.80 -8.05 -22.95
N ALA A 336 26.00 -7.34 -22.15
CA ALA A 336 26.21 -5.93 -21.87
C ALA A 336 27.53 -5.68 -21.12
N LEU A 337 27.92 -6.60 -20.24
CA LEU A 337 29.19 -6.57 -19.51
C LEU A 337 30.40 -6.88 -20.40
N ALA A 338 30.23 -7.76 -21.38
CA ALA A 338 31.31 -8.17 -22.27
C ALA A 338 31.65 -7.13 -23.36
N TRP A 339 30.95 -5.99 -23.43
CA TRP A 339 31.12 -5.01 -24.51
C TRP A 339 32.20 -3.97 -24.17
N PRO A 340 33.44 -4.06 -24.69
CA PRO A 340 34.56 -3.23 -24.22
C PRO A 340 34.51 -1.78 -24.72
N ARG A 341 33.61 -1.49 -25.67
CA ARG A 341 33.50 -0.20 -26.39
C ARG A 341 32.18 0.53 -26.18
N ALA A 342 31.23 -0.06 -25.47
CA ALA A 342 30.03 0.65 -25.07
C ALA A 342 30.38 1.29 -23.73
N SER A 343 30.23 2.62 -23.61
CA SER A 343 30.08 3.21 -22.28
C SER A 343 29.07 2.34 -21.54
N PRO A 344 29.44 1.69 -20.42
CA PRO A 344 28.66 0.61 -19.85
C PRO A 344 27.24 1.11 -19.71
N HIS A 345 26.31 0.45 -20.40
CA HIS A 345 24.93 0.92 -20.46
C HIS A 345 24.49 1.14 -19.02
N ALA A 346 24.14 2.38 -18.64
CA ALA A 346 24.03 2.74 -17.22
C ALA A 346 23.10 1.80 -16.43
N ALA A 347 22.02 1.33 -17.07
CA ALA A 347 21.12 0.31 -16.52
C ALA A 347 21.77 -1.08 -16.27
N ALA A 348 22.68 -1.53 -17.14
CA ALA A 348 23.40 -2.78 -16.96
C ALA A 348 24.43 -2.68 -15.82
N ALA A 349 25.18 -1.55 -15.75
CA ALA A 349 26.08 -1.27 -14.64
C ALA A 349 25.31 -1.15 -13.31
N PHE A 350 24.15 -0.48 -13.32
CA PHE A 350 23.26 -0.41 -12.18
C PHE A 350 22.78 -1.81 -11.76
N ALA A 351 22.26 -2.62 -12.68
CA ALA A 351 21.80 -3.97 -12.39
C ALA A 351 22.92 -4.84 -11.80
N GLN A 352 24.12 -4.76 -12.37
CA GLN A 352 25.30 -5.45 -11.86
C GLN A 352 25.66 -4.96 -10.45
N GLY A 353 25.72 -3.65 -10.22
CA GLY A 353 26.01 -3.08 -8.90
C GLY A 353 25.04 -3.59 -7.84
N ARG A 354 23.74 -3.61 -8.15
CA ARG A 354 22.70 -4.13 -7.26
C ARG A 354 22.84 -5.63 -7.01
N MET A 355 23.25 -6.42 -8.01
CA MET A 355 23.51 -7.86 -7.84
C MET A 355 24.76 -8.12 -7.01
N LEU A 356 25.84 -7.35 -7.19
CA LEU A 356 27.05 -7.46 -6.39
C LEU A 356 26.77 -7.06 -4.93
N GLU A 357 26.10 -5.93 -4.70
CA GLU A 357 25.62 -5.52 -3.37
C GLU A 357 24.79 -6.63 -2.71
N ALA A 358 23.89 -7.26 -3.48
CA ALA A 358 23.04 -8.35 -3.02
C ALA A 358 23.82 -9.62 -2.67
N LEU A 359 24.91 -9.93 -3.39
CA LEU A 359 25.79 -11.07 -3.12
C LEU A 359 26.70 -10.81 -1.92
N ASP A 360 27.26 -9.61 -1.83
CA ASP A 360 28.17 -9.19 -0.74
C ASP A 360 27.42 -9.03 0.60
N ALA A 361 26.14 -8.69 0.57
CA ALA A 361 25.28 -8.63 1.75
C ALA A 361 24.95 -10.03 2.34
N ALA A 362 25.36 -11.12 1.69
CA ALA A 362 25.18 -12.46 2.24
C ALA A 362 26.08 -12.63 3.49
N PRO A 363 25.52 -13.05 4.64
CA PRO A 363 26.34 -13.30 5.82
C PRO A 363 27.40 -14.35 5.49
N PRO A 364 28.65 -14.19 5.98
CA PRO A 364 29.70 -15.18 5.74
C PRO A 364 29.22 -16.55 6.24
N PRO A 365 29.56 -17.65 5.53
CA PRO A 365 29.15 -18.97 5.94
C PRO A 365 29.56 -19.23 7.39
N PRO A 366 28.72 -19.90 8.21
CA PRO A 366 29.04 -20.18 9.60
C PRO A 366 30.39 -20.91 9.63
N ARG A 367 31.35 -20.36 10.39
CA ARG A 367 32.66 -20.98 10.52
C ARG A 367 32.45 -22.41 11.04
N PRO A 368 33.08 -23.44 10.43
CA PRO A 368 32.96 -24.79 10.92
C PRO A 368 33.36 -24.80 12.39
N GLN A 369 32.42 -25.19 13.26
CA GLN A 369 32.71 -25.36 14.68
C GLN A 369 33.81 -26.41 14.77
N ARG A 370 34.98 -26.03 15.30
CA ARG A 370 36.04 -27.01 15.53
C ARG A 370 35.48 -28.04 16.51
N PRO A 371 35.56 -29.35 16.19
CA PRO A 371 35.19 -30.37 17.16
C PRO A 371 36.07 -30.19 18.42
N SER A 372 35.41 -30.18 19.58
CA SER A 372 36.01 -30.03 20.90
C SER A 372 36.88 -31.23 21.27
#